data_AF-A0A643C5D4-F1
#
_entry.id   AF-A0A643C5D4-F1
#
_cell.length_a   1.000
_cell.length_b   1.000
_cell.length_c   1.000
_cell.angle_alpha   90.00
_cell.angle_beta   90.00
_cell.angle_gamma   90.00
#
_symmetry.space_group_name_H-M   'P 1'
#
loop_
_entity.id
_entity.type
_entity.pdbx_description
1 polymer ?
#
loop_
_entity_poly.entity_id
_entity_poly.type
_entity_poly.pdbx_seq_one_letter_code
_entity_poly.pdbx_strand_id
1 'polypeptide(L)'
;MSGGLLKALRSNSYVKLSQYWDQHFWRDNEEQENLLKKSCTLYVGNLSFYTTEEQIYELFSKSGDIKKIIMGLDKMKKTAYGFCFVE
;
A
#
# COMPACT_ATOMS: atom_id res chain seq x y z
N MET A 1 29.86 12.06 -23.75
CA MET A 1 29.81 12.30 -22.29
C MET A 1 28.36 12.23 -21.86
N SER A 2 27.89 11.09 -21.35
CA SER A 2 26.53 10.95 -20.84
C SER A 2 26.43 11.72 -19.52
N GLY A 3 25.75 12.86 -19.54
CA GLY A 3 25.44 13.61 -18.33
C GLY A 3 24.59 12.76 -17.39
N GLY A 4 25.21 12.22 -16.34
CA GLY A 4 24.49 11.44 -15.33
C GLY A 4 23.51 12.32 -14.56
N LEU A 5 22.26 11.86 -14.43
CA LEU A 5 21.23 12.57 -13.67
C LEU A 5 21.61 12.65 -12.18
N LEU A 6 21.53 13.84 -11.59
CA LEU A 6 21.86 14.12 -10.18
C LEU A 6 21.02 13.24 -9.23
N LYS A 7 21.65 12.66 -8.21
CA LYS A 7 21.00 11.81 -7.20
C LYS A 7 19.85 12.53 -6.48
N ALA A 8 19.99 13.83 -6.23
CA ALA A 8 18.95 14.66 -5.62
C ALA A 8 17.65 14.66 -6.45
N LEU A 9 17.77 14.70 -7.78
CA LEU A 9 16.62 14.70 -8.69
C LEU A 9 15.96 13.31 -8.83
N ARG A 10 16.68 12.23 -8.51
CA ARG A 10 16.12 10.86 -8.49
C ARG A 10 15.50 10.47 -7.15
N SER A 11 15.70 11.27 -6.10
CA SER A 11 15.27 10.90 -4.75
C SER A 11 13.76 11.08 -4.61
N ASN A 12 13.02 9.98 -4.50
CA ASN A 12 11.62 9.99 -4.08
C ASN A 12 11.49 9.23 -2.75
N SER A 13 11.34 9.99 -1.66
CA SER A 13 11.27 9.43 -0.31
C SER A 13 9.94 8.76 0.01
N TYR A 14 8.84 9.16 -0.66
CA TYR A 14 7.49 8.66 -0.37
C TYR A 14 7.25 7.23 -0.87
N VAL A 15 8.04 6.77 -1.86
CA VAL A 15 7.95 5.40 -2.43
C VAL A 15 8.96 4.43 -1.82
N LYS A 16 9.77 4.88 -0.84
CA LYS A 16 10.67 3.98 -0.14
C LYS A 16 9.87 3.04 0.77
N LEU A 17 10.35 1.81 0.91
CA LEU A 17 9.76 0.85 1.84
C LEU A 17 9.78 1.39 3.27
N SER A 18 8.69 1.18 3.99
CA SER A 18 8.62 1.48 5.41
C SER A 18 9.39 0.42 6.22
N GLN A 19 9.44 0.60 7.55
CA GLN A 19 10.04 -0.38 8.45
C GLN A 19 9.16 -1.62 8.69
N TYR A 20 7.91 -1.62 8.20
CA TYR A 20 6.95 -2.70 8.46
C TYR A 20 7.24 -3.93 7.60
N TRP A 21 7.16 -5.10 8.24
CA TRP A 21 7.27 -6.42 7.61
C TRP A 21 6.13 -7.31 8.10
N ASP A 22 5.46 -8.00 7.17
CA ASP A 22 4.48 -9.03 7.52
C ASP A 22 5.20 -10.27 8.08
N GLN A 23 5.08 -10.47 9.39
CA GLN A 23 5.71 -11.59 10.12
C GLN A 23 5.09 -12.95 9.81
N HIS A 24 3.91 -12.99 9.21
CA HIS A 24 3.25 -14.23 8.79
C HIS A 24 3.54 -14.57 7.33
N PHE A 25 4.39 -13.78 6.67
CA PHE A 25 4.85 -14.09 5.33
C PHE A 25 5.74 -15.33 5.37
N TRP A 26 5.45 -16.30 4.51
CA TRP A 26 6.02 -17.65 4.59
C TRP A 26 7.40 -17.77 3.94
N ARG A 27 7.91 -16.72 3.29
CA ARG A 27 9.23 -16.69 2.64
C ARG A 27 10.19 -15.74 3.36
N ASP A 28 11.44 -15.68 2.88
CA ASP A 28 12.45 -14.81 3.46
C ASP A 28 12.23 -13.31 3.15
N ASN A 29 12.99 -12.49 3.89
CA ASN A 29 12.91 -11.03 3.78
C ASN A 29 13.34 -10.50 2.42
N GLU A 30 14.27 -11.17 1.72
CA GLU A 30 14.74 -10.73 0.40
C GLU A 30 13.60 -10.88 -0.62
N GLU A 31 12.90 -11.99 -0.58
CA GLU A 31 11.76 -12.23 -1.46
C GLU A 31 10.59 -11.30 -1.14
N GLN A 32 10.31 -11.06 0.14
CA GLN A 32 9.29 -10.08 0.53
C GLN A 32 9.66 -8.66 0.05
N GLU A 33 10.92 -8.25 0.17
CA GLU A 33 11.41 -6.96 -0.33
C GLU A 33 11.20 -6.84 -1.85
N ASN A 34 11.53 -7.91 -2.58
CA ASN A 34 11.38 -7.99 -4.02
C ASN A 34 9.91 -7.88 -4.46
N LEU A 35 8.99 -8.48 -3.72
CA LEU A 35 7.55 -8.35 -3.96
C LEU A 35 7.07 -6.93 -3.64
N LEU A 36 7.47 -6.35 -2.50
CA LEU A 36 7.08 -5.00 -2.12
C LEU A 36 7.54 -3.95 -3.14
N LYS A 37 8.76 -4.09 -3.70
CA LYS A 37 9.28 -3.20 -4.76
C LYS A 37 8.51 -3.29 -6.08
N LYS A 38 7.77 -4.37 -6.31
CA LYS A 38 6.99 -4.62 -7.55
C LYS A 38 5.48 -4.58 -7.32
N SER A 39 5.05 -4.35 -6.08
CA SER A 39 3.65 -4.40 -5.69
C SER A 39 2.87 -3.22 -6.28
N CYS A 40 1.64 -3.49 -6.72
CA CYS A 40 0.63 -2.47 -7.00
C CYS A 40 -0.38 -2.36 -5.84
N THR A 41 -0.25 -3.18 -4.79
CA THR A 41 -1.17 -3.20 -3.66
C THR A 41 -0.62 -2.38 -2.50
N LEU A 42 -1.42 -1.42 -2.03
CA LEU A 42 -1.12 -0.56 -0.89
C LEU A 42 -1.93 -0.96 0.34
N TYR A 43 -1.27 -1.02 1.50
CA TYR A 43 -1.94 -1.03 2.81
C TYR A 43 -2.29 0.40 3.21
N VAL A 44 -3.55 0.62 3.59
CA VAL A 44 -4.05 1.93 4.06
C VAL A 44 -4.58 1.75 5.48
N GLY A 45 -3.93 2.38 6.46
CA GLY A 45 -4.29 2.29 7.88
C GLY A 45 -4.87 3.59 8.44
N ASN A 46 -5.27 3.55 9.71
CA ASN A 46 -5.83 4.69 10.44
C ASN A 46 -7.09 5.28 9.79
N LEU A 47 -7.91 4.44 9.16
CA LEU A 47 -9.21 4.84 8.64
C LEU A 47 -10.23 4.92 9.79
N SER A 48 -11.15 5.88 9.69
CA SER A 48 -12.33 5.87 10.54
C SER A 48 -13.13 4.59 10.30
N PHE A 49 -13.71 4.00 11.35
CA PHE A 49 -14.57 2.81 11.22
C PHE A 49 -15.84 3.06 10.40
N TYR A 50 -16.18 4.33 10.16
CA TYR A 50 -17.30 4.73 9.30
C TYR A 50 -16.88 5.02 7.85
N THR A 51 -15.59 4.91 7.51
CA THR A 51 -15.11 5.12 6.15
C THR A 51 -15.63 4.01 5.24
N THR A 52 -16.25 4.37 4.13
CA THR A 52 -16.82 3.39 3.19
C THR A 52 -15.87 3.07 2.05
N GLU A 53 -16.11 1.94 1.37
CA GLU A 53 -15.33 1.52 0.19
C GLU A 53 -15.43 2.56 -0.94
N GLU A 54 -16.60 3.18 -1.12
CA GLU A 54 -16.84 4.19 -2.15
C GLU A 54 -15.99 5.46 -1.91
N GLN A 55 -15.85 5.89 -0.66
CA GLN A 55 -15.01 7.03 -0.31
C GLN A 55 -13.52 6.75 -0.59
N ILE A 56 -13.08 5.52 -0.33
CA ILE A 56 -11.72 5.08 -0.66
C ILE A 56 -11.54 5.04 -2.17
N TYR A 57 -12.50 4.49 -2.90
CA TYR A 57 -12.47 4.44 -4.36
C TYR A 57 -12.36 5.85 -4.95
N GLU A 58 -13.25 6.78 -4.59
CA GLU A 58 -13.24 8.15 -5.09
C GLU A 58 -11.90 8.87 -4.83
N LEU A 59 -11.32 8.69 -3.64
CA LEU A 59 -10.06 9.33 -3.29
C LEU A 59 -8.88 8.72 -4.06
N PHE A 60 -8.75 7.39 -4.09
CA PHE A 60 -7.61 6.71 -4.69
C PHE A 60 -7.68 6.70 -6.22
N SER A 61 -8.87 6.79 -6.83
CA SER A 61 -9.04 6.90 -8.28
C SER A 61 -8.38 8.14 -8.88
N LYS A 62 -8.06 9.15 -8.07
CA LYS A 62 -7.28 10.33 -8.51
C LYS A 62 -5.84 9.98 -8.90
N SER A 63 -5.32 8.85 -8.42
CA SER A 63 -3.95 8.39 -8.69
C SER A 63 -3.87 7.36 -9.82
N GLY A 64 -5.01 6.84 -10.29
CA GLY A 64 -5.09 5.82 -11.34
C GLY A 64 -6.31 4.92 -11.20
N ASP A 65 -6.48 3.99 -12.14
CA ASP A 65 -7.58 3.03 -12.12
C ASP A 65 -7.37 1.99 -11.01
N ILE A 66 -8.40 1.80 -10.19
CA ILE A 66 -8.40 0.81 -9.11
C ILE A 66 -8.92 -0.51 -9.64
N LYS A 67 -8.14 -1.57 -9.48
CA LYS A 67 -8.53 -2.93 -9.82
C LYS A 67 -9.37 -3.57 -8.71
N LYS A 68 -8.99 -3.36 -7.44
CA LYS A 68 -9.68 -3.97 -6.30
C LYS A 68 -9.47 -3.21 -4.99
N ILE A 69 -10.52 -3.12 -4.18
CA ILE A 69 -10.44 -2.70 -2.78
C ILE A 69 -10.77 -3.90 -1.88
N ILE A 70 -10.01 -4.08 -0.81
CA ILE A 70 -10.25 -5.11 0.21
C ILE A 70 -10.36 -4.42 1.57
N MET A 71 -11.59 -4.30 2.06
CA MET A 71 -11.84 -3.72 3.39
C MET A 71 -11.30 -4.63 4.49
N GLY A 72 -10.53 -4.06 5.42
CA GLY A 72 -10.05 -4.75 6.60
C GLY A 72 -11.20 -4.94 7.58
N LEU A 73 -11.50 -6.21 7.91
CA LEU A 73 -12.62 -6.56 8.78
C LEU A 73 -12.14 -7.13 10.12
N ASP A 74 -12.90 -6.86 11.18
CA ASP A 74 -12.79 -7.54 12.45
C ASP A 74 -13.06 -9.04 12.26
N LYS A 75 -12.17 -9.90 12.75
CA LYS A 75 -12.26 -11.35 12.53
C LYS A 75 -13.56 -11.96 13.05
N MET A 76 -14.09 -11.41 14.15
CA MET A 76 -15.27 -11.91 14.86
C MET A 76 -16.55 -11.24 14.36
N LYS A 77 -16.58 -9.90 14.35
CA LYS A 77 -17.78 -9.10 14.06
C LYS A 77 -18.01 -8.86 12.57
N LYS A 78 -17.00 -9.10 11.72
CA LYS A 78 -17.02 -8.81 10.28
C LYS A 78 -17.35 -7.35 9.93
N THR A 79 -17.09 -6.43 10.86
CA THR A 79 -17.24 -4.98 10.68
C THR A 79 -15.91 -4.36 10.27
N ALA A 80 -15.94 -3.20 9.60
CA ALA A 80 -14.72 -2.47 9.22
C ALA A 80 -13.82 -2.19 10.45
N TYR A 81 -12.52 -2.42 10.29
CA TYR A 81 -11.52 -2.36 11.36
C TYR A 81 -10.41 -1.32 11.10
N GLY A 82 -10.76 -0.23 10.40
CA GLY A 82 -9.89 0.95 10.27
C GLY A 82 -8.66 0.76 9.36
N PHE A 83 -8.67 -0.24 8.49
CA PHE A 83 -7.68 -0.40 7.43
C PHE A 83 -8.30 -1.03 6.18
N CYS A 84 -7.62 -0.92 5.04
CA CYS A 84 -7.95 -1.62 3.81
C CYS A 84 -6.70 -1.88 2.95
N PHE A 85 -6.88 -2.64 1.87
CA PHE A 85 -5.91 -2.75 0.78
C PHE A 85 -6.49 -2.20 -0.52
N VAL A 86 -5.67 -1.51 -1.31
CA VAL A 86 -6.02 -0.96 -2.62
C VAL A 86 -5.04 -1.50 -3.65
N GLU A 87 -5.54 -2.17 -4.69
CA GLU A 87 -4.78 -2.68 -5.85
C GLU A 87 -5.26 -2.00 -7.14
#